data_AF-A0A0L8BKP1-F1
#
_entry.id   AF-A0A0L8BKP1-F1
#
_cell.length_a   1.000
_cell.length_b   1.000
_cell.length_c   1.000
_cell.angle_alpha   90.00
_cell.angle_beta   90.00
_cell.angle_gamma   90.00
#
_symmetry.space_group_name_H-M   'P 1'
#
loop_
_entity.id
_entity.type
_entity.pdbx_description
1 polymer ?
#
loop_
_entity_poly.entity_id
_entity_poly.type
_entity_poly.pdbx_seq_one_letter_code
_entity_poly.pdbx_strand_id
1 'polypeptide(L)'
;MIAAGAPASLAQLALRFGLAVPFWRSGMSKWDGVLQLNDVAILLFTSEFKLHLPGGPYDFPAPAVMAFVVACAEVMLPTLLVLGLATRLAAFGLLAMTIVIQLTVPDGWPIHLTWAAMALGVITGGSGRLAFDNWIVGRPLSTSNR
;
A
#
# COMPACT_ATOMS: atom_id res chain seq x y z
N MET A 1 -27.61 -9.25 12.08
CA MET A 1 -27.76 -10.50 11.32
C MET A 1 -26.82 -10.65 10.11
N ILE A 2 -26.10 -9.60 9.64
CA ILE A 2 -25.17 -9.73 8.48
C ILE A 2 -23.74 -10.14 8.89
N ALA A 3 -23.30 -9.81 10.11
CA ALA A 3 -21.95 -10.15 10.60
C ALA A 3 -21.66 -11.67 10.74
N ALA A 4 -22.69 -12.52 10.71
CA ALA A 4 -22.57 -13.96 10.96
C ALA A 4 -22.09 -14.77 9.72
N GLY A 5 -22.09 -14.19 8.52
CA GLY A 5 -21.82 -14.94 7.28
C GLY A 5 -20.37 -14.89 6.78
N ALA A 6 -19.64 -13.79 7.03
CA ALA A 6 -18.30 -13.61 6.50
C ALA A 6 -17.25 -13.65 7.62
N PRO A 7 -16.32 -14.61 7.62
CA PRO A 7 -15.29 -14.66 8.65
C PRO A 7 -14.38 -13.42 8.54
N ALA A 8 -13.98 -12.86 9.68
CA ALA A 8 -13.11 -11.67 9.74
C ALA A 8 -11.80 -11.85 8.93
N SER A 9 -11.32 -13.08 8.78
CA SER A 9 -10.17 -13.41 7.94
C SER A 9 -10.39 -13.16 6.44
N LEU A 10 -11.60 -13.39 5.94
CA LEU A 10 -11.97 -13.09 4.55
C LEU A 10 -12.06 -11.58 4.32
N ALA A 11 -12.63 -10.83 5.27
CA ALA A 11 -12.65 -9.37 5.22
C ALA A 11 -11.22 -8.80 5.21
N GLN A 12 -10.35 -9.31 6.08
CA GLN A 12 -8.94 -8.91 6.13
C GLN A 12 -8.17 -9.26 4.85
N LEU A 13 -8.47 -10.39 4.22
CA LEU A 13 -7.89 -10.75 2.92
C LEU A 13 -8.35 -9.79 1.82
N ALA A 14 -9.66 -9.51 1.77
CA ALA A 14 -10.24 -8.58 0.81
C ALA A 14 -9.64 -7.16 0.93
N LEU A 15 -9.44 -6.67 2.16
CA LEU A 15 -8.79 -5.38 2.40
C LEU A 15 -7.34 -5.35 1.87
N ARG A 16 -6.59 -6.45 2.01
CA ARG A 16 -5.21 -6.52 1.48
C ARG A 16 -5.18 -6.47 -0.02
N PHE A 17 -6.00 -7.27 -0.69
CA PHE A 17 -6.08 -7.24 -2.15
C PHE A 17 -6.59 -5.88 -2.65
N GLY A 18 -7.66 -5.37 -2.05
CA GLY A 18 -8.23 -4.07 -2.40
C GLY A 18 -7.24 -2.92 -2.28
N LEU A 19 -6.41 -2.93 -1.23
CA LEU A 19 -5.33 -1.97 -1.05
C LEU A 19 -4.15 -2.24 -1.98
N ALA A 20 -3.75 -3.50 -2.18
CA ALA A 20 -2.53 -3.84 -2.90
C ALA A 20 -2.61 -3.63 -4.42
N VAL A 21 -3.77 -3.96 -5.03
CA VAL A 21 -3.95 -3.93 -6.49
C VAL A 21 -3.63 -2.57 -7.13
N PRO A 22 -4.15 -1.41 -6.67
CA PRO A 22 -3.85 -0.13 -7.30
C PRO A 22 -2.36 0.22 -7.25
N PHE A 23 -1.70 0.00 -6.12
CA PHE A 23 -0.26 0.26 -5.96
C PHE A 23 0.57 -0.69 -6.83
N TRP A 24 0.27 -1.99 -6.81
CA TRP A 24 1.00 -2.97 -7.62
C TRP A 24 0.90 -2.68 -9.11
N ARG A 25 -0.31 -2.35 -9.61
CA ARG A 25 -0.50 -2.00 -11.02
C ARG A 25 0.25 -0.72 -11.39
N SER A 26 0.23 0.29 -10.51
CA SER A 26 0.98 1.53 -10.67
C SER A 26 2.50 1.31 -10.67
N GLY A 27 3.01 0.42 -9.80
CA GLY A 27 4.43 0.09 -9.72
C GLY A 27 4.91 -0.69 -10.94
N MET A 28 4.15 -1.72 -11.36
CA MET A 28 4.51 -2.54 -12.52
C MET A 28 4.56 -1.75 -13.83
N SER A 29 3.79 -0.67 -13.98
CA SER A 29 3.83 0.18 -15.18
C SER A 29 5.02 1.15 -15.26
N LYS A 30 5.89 1.18 -14.24
CA LYS A 30 7.05 2.10 -14.19
C LYS A 30 8.36 1.47 -14.68
N TRP A 31 8.37 0.17 -15.00
CA TRP A 31 9.59 -0.58 -15.32
C TRP A 31 9.64 -0.97 -16.80
N ASP A 32 10.77 -0.68 -17.45
CA ASP A 32 11.08 -1.17 -18.82
C ASP A 32 12.04 -2.39 -18.80
N GLY A 33 12.70 -2.63 -17.67
CA GLY A 33 13.65 -3.72 -17.48
C GLY A 33 13.94 -3.98 -16.01
N VAL A 34 14.92 -4.87 -15.73
CA VAL A 34 15.33 -5.17 -14.36
C VAL A 34 16.04 -3.96 -13.75
N LEU A 35 15.44 -3.37 -12.72
CA LEU A 35 15.93 -2.16 -12.03
C LEU A 35 16.08 -0.94 -12.96
N GLN A 36 15.37 -0.93 -14.08
CA GLN A 36 15.36 0.18 -15.03
C GLN A 36 13.96 0.78 -15.10
N LEU A 37 13.85 2.02 -14.63
CA LEU A 37 12.63 2.80 -14.79
C LEU A 37 12.46 3.30 -16.22
N ASN A 38 11.21 3.46 -16.63
CA ASN A 38 10.89 4.17 -17.86
C ASN A 38 11.03 5.69 -17.68
N ASP A 39 11.22 6.38 -18.81
CA ASP A 39 11.39 7.84 -18.82
C ASP A 39 10.16 8.57 -18.29
N VAL A 40 8.96 8.00 -18.47
CA VAL A 40 7.69 8.56 -17.97
C VAL A 40 7.68 8.63 -16.44
N ALA A 41 8.16 7.59 -15.75
CA ALA A 41 8.23 7.57 -14.30
C ALA A 41 9.16 8.67 -13.77
N ILE A 42 10.31 8.90 -14.43
CA ILE A 42 11.25 9.96 -14.03
C ILE A 42 10.65 11.34 -14.35
N LEU A 43 10.02 11.50 -15.51
CA LEU A 43 9.38 12.74 -15.93
C LEU A 43 8.26 13.15 -14.96
N LEU A 44 7.42 12.19 -14.52
CA LEU A 44 6.38 12.43 -13.54
C LEU A 44 6.95 13.08 -12.27
N PHE A 45 8.04 12.56 -11.70
CA PHE A 45 8.67 13.16 -10.52
C PHE A 45 9.43 14.46 -10.79
N THR A 46 9.76 14.75 -12.05
CA THR A 46 10.55 15.92 -12.44
C THR A 46 9.68 17.14 -12.70
N SER A 47 8.54 16.96 -13.36
CA SER A 47 7.74 18.09 -13.85
C SER A 47 6.27 18.04 -13.44
N GLU A 48 5.70 16.86 -13.21
CA GLU A 48 4.26 16.71 -12.94
C GLU A 48 3.94 16.65 -11.44
N PHE A 49 4.68 15.84 -10.70
CA PHE A 49 4.48 15.62 -9.28
C PHE A 49 5.15 16.71 -8.47
N LYS A 50 4.33 17.47 -7.77
CA LYS A 50 4.76 18.47 -6.80
C LYS A 50 4.12 18.20 -5.45
N LEU A 51 4.88 18.39 -4.39
CA LEU A 51 4.43 18.22 -3.02
C LEU A 51 3.74 19.51 -2.56
N HIS A 52 2.43 19.44 -2.31
CA HIS A 52 1.63 20.56 -1.84
C HIS A 52 1.70 20.66 -0.32
N LEU A 53 2.66 21.44 0.19
CA LEU A 53 2.81 21.74 1.61
C LEU A 53 2.40 23.19 1.89
N PRO A 54 2.16 23.56 3.16
CA PRO A 54 1.98 24.97 3.52
C PRO A 54 3.18 25.79 3.03
N GLY A 55 2.94 26.75 2.15
CA GLY A 55 3.98 27.56 1.51
C GLY A 55 4.12 27.38 -0.01
N GLY A 56 3.47 26.37 -0.59
CA GLY A 56 3.35 26.21 -2.03
C GLY A 56 3.64 24.78 -2.52
N PRO A 57 3.58 24.56 -3.84
CA PRO A 57 4.00 23.30 -4.44
C PRO A 57 5.54 23.24 -4.50
N TYR A 58 6.12 22.20 -3.93
CA TYR A 58 7.56 21.95 -3.93
C TYR A 58 7.89 20.79 -4.87
N ASP A 59 8.97 20.92 -5.64
CA ASP A 59 9.45 19.81 -6.47
C ASP A 59 10.08 18.72 -5.59
N PHE A 60 10.03 17.47 -6.04
CA PHE A 60 10.68 16.37 -5.32
C PHE A 60 12.21 16.52 -5.36
N PRO A 61 12.91 16.36 -4.22
CA PRO A 61 14.37 16.33 -4.24
C PRO A 61 14.85 15.07 -4.96
N ALA A 62 15.83 15.22 -5.86
CA ALA A 62 16.37 14.12 -6.66
C ALA A 62 15.28 13.24 -7.33
N PRO A 63 14.52 13.77 -8.30
CA PRO A 63 13.36 13.10 -8.92
C PRO A 63 13.57 11.65 -9.33
N ALA A 64 14.70 11.34 -9.97
CA ALA A 64 15.01 9.98 -10.41
C ALA A 64 15.17 8.99 -9.25
N VAL A 65 15.79 9.42 -8.14
CA VAL A 65 15.95 8.58 -6.94
C VAL A 65 14.61 8.36 -6.27
N MET A 66 13.80 9.42 -6.14
CA MET A 66 12.45 9.32 -5.56
C MET A 66 11.55 8.42 -6.40
N ALA A 67 11.56 8.57 -7.72
CA ALA A 67 10.83 7.69 -8.64
C ALA A 67 11.23 6.23 -8.45
N PHE A 68 12.53 5.94 -8.32
CA PHE A 68 13.04 4.59 -8.12
C PHE A 68 12.61 3.98 -6.79
N VAL A 69 12.75 4.74 -5.70
CA VAL A 69 12.33 4.28 -4.37
C VAL A 69 10.82 4.03 -4.33
N VAL A 70 10.02 4.94 -4.90
CA VAL A 70 8.57 4.78 -4.97
C VAL A 70 8.18 3.59 -5.82
N ALA A 71 8.76 3.41 -7.01
CA ALA A 71 8.47 2.26 -7.86
C ALA A 71 8.82 0.93 -7.18
N CYS A 72 9.95 0.87 -6.44
CA CYS A 72 10.30 -0.30 -5.63
C CYS A 72 9.24 -0.56 -4.55
N ALA A 73 8.84 0.48 -3.82
CA ALA A 73 7.86 0.38 -2.73
C ALA A 73 6.46 -0.02 -3.24
N GLU A 74 6.03 0.51 -4.38
CA GLU A 74 4.76 0.19 -5.04
C GLU A 74 4.69 -1.25 -5.56
N VAL A 75 5.82 -1.93 -5.69
CA VAL A 75 5.90 -3.36 -6.02
C VAL A 75 6.03 -4.17 -4.73
N MET A 76 7.06 -3.91 -3.93
CA MET A 76 7.41 -4.73 -2.77
C MET A 76 6.33 -4.72 -1.67
N LEU A 77 5.85 -3.54 -1.26
CA LEU A 77 4.89 -3.44 -0.14
C LEU A 77 3.56 -4.14 -0.43
N PRO A 78 2.91 -3.94 -1.60
CA PRO A 78 1.67 -4.66 -1.88
C PRO A 78 1.87 -6.17 -2.06
N THR A 79 3.02 -6.65 -2.58
CA THR A 79 3.32 -8.10 -2.57
C THR A 79 3.40 -8.65 -1.16
N LEU A 80 4.19 -8.00 -0.28
CA LEU A 80 4.33 -8.42 1.11
C LEU A 80 2.97 -8.41 1.82
N LEU A 81 2.15 -7.39 1.54
CA LEU A 81 0.80 -7.28 2.10
C LEU A 81 -0.09 -8.45 1.66
N VAL A 82 -0.12 -8.79 0.37
CA VAL A 82 -0.95 -9.89 -0.16
C VAL A 82 -0.49 -11.25 0.36
N LEU A 83 0.82 -11.49 0.41
CA LEU A 83 1.37 -12.68 1.04
C LEU A 83 1.10 -12.70 2.56
N GLY A 84 0.80 -11.55 3.16
CA GLY A 84 0.65 -11.43 4.61
C GLY A 84 1.99 -11.67 5.31
N LEU A 85 3.06 -11.12 4.75
CA LEU A 85 4.40 -11.04 5.35
C LEU A 85 4.60 -9.65 5.93
N ALA A 86 4.98 -9.57 7.21
CA ALA A 86 5.08 -8.32 7.96
C ALA A 86 3.84 -7.43 7.75
N THR A 87 2.64 -8.02 7.78
CA THR A 87 1.39 -7.43 7.24
C THR A 87 1.12 -6.02 7.78
N ARG A 88 1.33 -5.79 9.09
CA ARG A 88 1.13 -4.48 9.71
C ARG A 88 2.14 -3.44 9.22
N LEU A 89 3.40 -3.85 9.04
CA LEU A 89 4.46 -2.98 8.53
C LEU A 89 4.22 -2.64 7.05
N ALA A 90 3.84 -3.64 6.23
CA ALA A 90 3.49 -3.43 4.82
C ALA A 90 2.29 -2.47 4.68
N ALA A 91 1.24 -2.66 5.49
CA ALA A 91 0.09 -1.77 5.51
C ALA A 91 0.44 -0.35 5.98
N PHE A 92 1.31 -0.22 6.99
CA PHE A 92 1.80 1.08 7.44
C PHE A 92 2.63 1.80 6.36
N GLY A 93 3.49 1.08 5.64
CA GLY A 93 4.23 1.61 4.49
C GLY A 93 3.29 2.15 3.41
N LEU A 94 2.25 1.38 3.06
CA LEU A 94 1.24 1.81 2.08
C LEU A 94 0.40 3.00 2.57
N LEU A 95 0.13 3.09 3.87
CA LEU A 95 -0.52 4.27 4.46
C LEU A 95 0.38 5.51 4.35
N ALA A 96 1.67 5.39 4.67
CA ALA A 96 2.63 6.49 4.53
C ALA A 96 2.73 6.96 3.07
N MET A 97 2.78 6.02 2.12
CA MET A 97 2.74 6.35 0.69
C MET A 97 1.43 7.03 0.29
N THR A 98 0.29 6.56 0.78
CA THR A 98 -1.03 7.18 0.53
C THR A 98 -1.03 8.64 0.99
N ILE A 99 -0.42 8.95 2.13
CA ILE A 99 -0.29 10.32 2.63
C ILE A 99 0.57 11.17 1.68
N VAL A 100 1.72 10.66 1.23
CA VAL A 100 2.57 11.37 0.26
C VAL A 100 1.82 11.61 -1.06
N ILE A 101 1.08 10.61 -1.55
CA ILE A 101 0.26 10.74 -2.76
C ILE A 101 -0.84 11.78 -2.56
N GLN A 102 -1.50 11.83 -1.39
CA GLN A 102 -2.49 12.85 -1.07
C GLN A 102 -1.89 14.26 -1.08
N LEU A 103 -0.67 14.42 -0.59
CA LEU A 103 0.06 15.70 -0.67
C LEU A 103 0.50 16.04 -2.09
N THR A 104 0.66 15.03 -2.95
CA THR A 104 1.08 15.22 -4.35
C THR A 104 -0.11 15.53 -5.26
N VAL A 105 -1.25 14.87 -5.04
CA VAL A 105 -2.47 14.97 -5.85
C VAL A 105 -3.67 15.22 -4.93
N PRO A 106 -3.89 16.46 -4.47
CA PRO A 106 -4.93 16.76 -3.48
C PRO A 106 -6.35 16.40 -3.92
N ASP A 107 -6.64 16.54 -5.22
CA ASP A 107 -7.96 16.26 -5.82
C ASP A 107 -8.34 14.77 -5.75
N GLY A 108 -7.38 13.88 -5.55
CA GLY A 108 -7.59 12.44 -5.38
C GLY A 108 -8.13 12.03 -4.01
N TRP A 109 -8.50 12.96 -3.13
CA TRP A 109 -8.85 12.66 -1.73
C TRP A 109 -9.93 11.58 -1.54
N PRO A 110 -10.99 11.44 -2.36
CA PRO A 110 -12.00 10.42 -2.12
C PRO A 110 -11.41 9.02 -2.28
N ILE A 111 -10.55 8.82 -3.29
CA ILE A 111 -9.91 7.54 -3.54
C ILE A 111 -8.79 7.28 -2.54
N HIS A 112 -7.98 8.28 -2.19
CA HIS A 112 -6.92 8.15 -1.20
C HIS A 112 -7.47 7.81 0.19
N LEU A 113 -8.64 8.37 0.54
CA LEU A 113 -9.33 8.02 1.77
C LEU A 113 -9.73 6.55 1.81
N THR A 114 -10.16 5.96 0.69
CA THR A 114 -10.46 4.52 0.65
C THR A 114 -9.21 3.68 0.90
N TRP A 115 -8.07 4.06 0.32
CA TRP A 115 -6.79 3.36 0.55
C TRP A 115 -6.35 3.48 2.00
N ALA A 116 -6.41 4.69 2.57
CA ALA A 116 -6.08 4.93 3.97
C ALA A 116 -6.99 4.13 4.91
N ALA A 117 -8.30 4.09 4.65
CA ALA A 117 -9.26 3.30 5.42
C ALA A 117 -8.95 1.80 5.36
N MET A 118 -8.62 1.26 4.17
CA MET A 118 -8.22 -0.14 4.04
C MET A 118 -6.91 -0.43 4.78
N ALA A 119 -5.92 0.46 4.67
CA ALA A 119 -4.64 0.32 5.37
C ALA A 119 -4.83 0.31 6.89
N LEU A 120 -5.60 1.27 7.44
CA LEU A 120 -5.97 1.31 8.85
C LEU A 120 -6.75 0.07 9.29
N GLY A 121 -7.67 -0.42 8.44
CA GLY A 121 -8.42 -1.66 8.69
C GLY A 121 -7.51 -2.89 8.78
N VAL A 122 -6.45 -2.95 7.98
CA VAL A 122 -5.44 -4.02 8.07
C VAL A 122 -4.51 -3.84 9.28
N ILE A 123 -4.08 -2.60 9.58
CA ILE A 123 -3.22 -2.30 10.74
C ILE A 123 -3.92 -2.68 12.05
N THR A 124 -5.19 -2.32 12.19
CA THR A 124 -5.99 -2.59 13.40
C THR A 124 -6.43 -4.05 13.49
N GLY A 125 -6.93 -4.63 12.39
CA GLY A 125 -7.39 -6.02 12.33
C GLY A 125 -6.29 -7.08 12.26
N GLY A 126 -5.05 -6.68 11.95
CA GLY A 126 -3.86 -7.53 11.94
C GLY A 126 -3.72 -8.44 10.72
N SER A 127 -2.78 -9.39 10.83
CA SER A 127 -2.39 -10.30 9.74
C SER A 127 -3.46 -11.32 9.36
N GLY A 128 -4.57 -11.48 10.09
CA GLY A 128 -5.70 -12.37 9.73
C GLY A 128 -5.31 -13.84 9.54
N ARG A 129 -6.21 -14.81 9.75
CA ARG A 129 -5.84 -16.25 9.81
C ARG A 129 -5.15 -16.80 8.55
N LEU A 130 -5.29 -16.12 7.41
CA LEU A 130 -4.75 -16.52 6.10
C LEU A 130 -3.39 -15.90 5.75
N ALA A 131 -2.78 -15.07 6.60
CA ALA A 131 -1.42 -14.58 6.36
C ALA A 131 -0.33 -15.59 6.71
N PHE A 132 0.77 -15.55 5.95
CA PHE A 132 1.99 -16.28 6.25
C PHE A 132 2.63 -15.88 7.60
N ASP A 133 2.44 -14.63 8.07
CA ASP A 133 2.88 -14.19 9.40
C ASP A 133 2.42 -15.13 10.53
N ASN A 134 1.23 -15.72 10.41
CA ASN A 134 0.71 -16.61 11.45
C ASN A 134 1.34 -18.01 11.41
N TRP A 135 1.85 -18.43 10.26
CA TRP A 135 2.54 -19.71 10.11
C TRP A 135 3.96 -19.63 10.66
N ILE A 136 4.60 -18.46 10.57
CA ILE A 136 5.96 -18.23 11.08
C ILE A 136 5.96 -18.02 12.61
N VAL A 137 4.98 -17.31 13.15
CA VAL A 137 4.93 -16.95 14.59
C VAL A 137 4.37 -18.08 15.48
N GLY A 138 3.97 -19.22 14.91
CA GLY A 138 3.62 -20.41 15.69
C GLY A 138 2.60 -20.14 16.79
N ARG A 139 1.48 -19.48 16.48
CA ARG A 139 0.40 -19.34 17.46
C ARG A 139 -0.43 -20.63 17.51
N PRO A 140 -0.65 -21.22 18.70
CA PRO A 140 -1.50 -22.39 18.85
C PRO A 140 -2.90 -22.04 18.33
N LEU A 141 -3.50 -22.98 17.60
CA LEU A 141 -4.84 -22.88 17.06
C LEU A 141 -5.82 -22.58 18.19
N SER A 142 -6.11 -21.31 18.46
CA SER A 142 -7.23 -20.92 19.30
C SER A 142 -8.50 -21.16 18.50
N THR A 143 -9.01 -22.38 18.61
CA THR A 143 -10.42 -22.68 18.43
C THR A 143 -11.16 -22.02 19.58
N SER A 144 -11.66 -20.81 19.38
CA SER A 144 -12.75 -20.30 20.22
C SER A 144 -13.91 -19.95 19.31
N ASN A 145 -14.75 -20.96 19.12
CA ASN A 145 -16.17 -20.81 18.90
C ASN A 145 -16.75 -20.15 20.16
N ARG A 146 -17.09 -18.86 20.08
CA ARG A 146 -18.07 -18.20 20.94
C ARG A 146 -18.60 -16.96 20.25
#